data_AF-A0A0F9P4S6-F1
#
_entry.id   AF-A0A0F9P4S6-F1
#
_cell.length_a   1.000
_cell.length_b   1.000
_cell.length_c   1.000
_cell.angle_alpha   90.00
_cell.angle_beta   90.00
_cell.angle_gamma   90.00
#
_symmetry.space_group_name_H-M   'P 1'
#
loop_
_entity.id
_entity.type
_entity.pdbx_description
1 polymer ?
#
loop_
_entity_poly.entity_id
_entity_poly.type
_entity_poly.pdbx_seq_one_letter_code
_entity_poly.pdbx_strand_id
1 'polypeptide(L)'
;VITPVGFLLTKEEFKFTPASGSGKYVLLPTDMPIRKLILSSPSDTVPISAQVGAVVVDEDDGKRTLLDEIAYGLHNIYRSLYGDIREWVVGVVNSKTRDVYIAAGDHVGCGIVNTTPGVHEFHYIISEGCKRTITSTNTLTAFNAVFVGDCPHNTLPVLFGRQDIPEDWWDVTRLGKARIIITPTASLDTGTDVSVITQRLARY
;
A
#
# COMPACT_ATOMS: atom_id res chain seq x y z
N VAL A 1 -37.90 -3.73 -3.86
CA VAL A 1 -37.07 -4.91 -4.18
C VAL A 1 -35.68 -4.41 -4.46
N ILE A 2 -34.67 -4.90 -3.74
CA ILE A 2 -33.26 -4.56 -3.98
C ILE A 2 -32.72 -5.62 -4.93
N THR A 3 -32.47 -5.25 -6.18
CA THR A 3 -31.84 -6.13 -7.17
C THR A 3 -30.35 -5.83 -7.21
N PRO A 4 -29.46 -6.83 -7.15
CA PRO A 4 -28.04 -6.60 -7.24
C PRO A 4 -27.69 -5.99 -8.60
N VAL A 5 -27.02 -4.84 -8.60
CA VAL A 5 -26.64 -4.08 -9.82
C VAL A 5 -25.40 -4.69 -10.49
N GLY A 6 -24.58 -5.43 -9.74
CA GLY A 6 -23.31 -5.95 -10.19
C GLY A 6 -22.43 -6.42 -9.03
N PHE A 7 -21.14 -6.58 -9.29
CA PHE A 7 -20.11 -6.87 -8.30
C PHE A 7 -18.84 -6.03 -8.53
N LEU A 8 -18.02 -5.90 -7.49
CA LEU A 8 -16.73 -5.22 -7.59
C LEU A 8 -15.66 -6.21 -8.07
N LEU A 9 -15.09 -5.94 -9.23
CA LEU A 9 -13.97 -6.68 -9.80
C LEU A 9 -12.66 -5.99 -9.38
N THR A 10 -11.78 -6.71 -8.67
CA THR A 10 -10.42 -6.23 -8.37
C THR A 10 -9.44 -6.99 -9.24
N LYS A 11 -8.59 -6.28 -9.99
CA LYS A 11 -7.62 -6.90 -10.89
C LYS A 11 -6.32 -6.10 -10.95
N GLU A 12 -5.19 -6.81 -10.95
CA GLU A 12 -3.89 -6.24 -11.29
C GLU A 12 -3.83 -6.00 -12.81
N GLU A 13 -3.66 -4.74 -13.21
CA GLU A 13 -3.58 -4.37 -14.62
C GLU A 13 -2.13 -4.32 -15.10
N PHE A 14 -1.20 -4.02 -14.21
CA PHE A 14 0.21 -3.94 -14.57
C PHE A 14 1.12 -4.12 -13.35
N LYS A 15 2.33 -4.64 -13.60
CA LYS A 15 3.36 -4.85 -12.59
C LYS A 15 4.72 -4.59 -13.20
N PHE A 16 5.57 -3.85 -12.49
CA PHE A 16 6.92 -3.54 -12.95
C PHE A 16 7.89 -3.32 -11.78
N THR A 17 9.16 -3.63 -12.00
CA THR A 17 10.23 -3.23 -11.10
C THR A 17 10.59 -1.76 -11.37
N PRO A 18 10.46 -0.86 -10.38
CA PRO A 18 10.75 0.55 -10.55
C PRO A 18 12.23 0.74 -10.90
N ALA A 19 12.50 1.72 -11.75
CA ALA A 19 13.85 2.20 -12.06
C ALA A 19 13.86 3.73 -11.94
N SER A 20 14.81 4.25 -11.16
CA SER A 20 14.92 5.67 -10.82
C SER A 20 14.78 6.58 -12.03
N GLY A 21 13.96 7.63 -11.91
CA GLY A 21 13.80 8.68 -12.90
C GLY A 21 13.07 8.30 -14.19
N SER A 22 12.65 7.03 -14.35
CA SER A 22 11.90 6.58 -15.52
C SER A 22 10.41 6.47 -15.21
N GLY A 23 9.63 7.47 -15.61
CA GLY A 23 8.18 7.43 -15.51
C GLY A 23 7.61 6.23 -16.28
N LYS A 24 6.73 5.46 -15.64
CA LYS A 24 6.00 4.36 -16.26
C LYS A 24 4.58 4.78 -16.59
N TYR A 25 4.22 4.57 -17.85
CA TYR A 25 2.89 4.80 -18.37
C TYR A 25 2.14 3.48 -18.40
N VAL A 26 1.01 3.42 -17.71
CA VAL A 26 0.14 2.25 -17.67
C VAL A 26 -1.21 2.64 -18.23
N LEU A 27 -1.61 2.00 -19.33
CA LEU A 27 -2.96 2.13 -19.87
C LEU A 27 -3.92 1.37 -18.97
N LEU A 28 -4.98 2.05 -18.54
CA LEU A 28 -6.04 1.49 -17.74
C LEU A 28 -7.17 0.98 -18.64
N PRO A 29 -7.87 -0.10 -18.24
CA PRO A 29 -9.01 -0.59 -19.00
C PRO A 29 -10.15 0.45 -18.97
N THR A 30 -10.78 0.68 -20.13
CA THR A 30 -11.87 1.65 -20.32
C THR A 30 -13.23 0.96 -20.48
N ASP A 31 -13.36 -0.31 -20.10
CA ASP A 31 -14.57 -1.11 -20.27
C ASP A 31 -15.62 -0.88 -19.17
N MET A 32 -15.19 -0.48 -17.98
CA MET A 32 -16.06 -0.35 -16.79
C MET A 32 -15.63 0.83 -15.92
N PRO A 33 -16.57 1.50 -15.22
CA PRO A 33 -16.24 2.56 -14.27
C PRO A 33 -15.25 2.09 -13.19
N ILE A 34 -14.24 2.92 -12.92
CA ILE A 34 -13.19 2.64 -11.93
C ILE A 34 -13.56 3.34 -10.61
N ARG A 35 -13.76 2.55 -9.56
CA ARG A 35 -14.06 3.03 -8.20
C ARG A 35 -12.81 3.56 -7.49
N LYS A 36 -11.72 2.82 -7.63
CA LYS A 36 -10.41 3.18 -7.08
C LYS A 36 -9.30 2.47 -7.84
N LEU A 37 -8.14 3.10 -7.83
CA LEU A 37 -6.86 2.53 -8.24
C LEU A 37 -6.03 2.32 -6.98
N ILE A 38 -5.28 1.23 -6.91
CA ILE A 38 -4.42 0.89 -5.77
C ILE A 38 -3.02 0.66 -6.33
N LEU A 39 -2.09 1.50 -5.87
CA LEU A 39 -0.67 1.25 -6.05
C LEU A 39 -0.21 0.36 -4.90
N SER A 40 0.53 -0.70 -5.20
CA SER A 40 1.05 -1.63 -4.22
C SER A 40 2.54 -1.86 -4.45
N SER A 41 3.34 -1.78 -3.40
CA SER A 41 4.76 -2.15 -3.45
C SER A 41 5.16 -2.87 -2.17
N PRO A 42 4.95 -4.19 -2.06
CA PRO A 42 5.13 -4.95 -0.82
C PRO A 42 6.62 -5.17 -0.50
N SER A 43 7.35 -4.08 -0.25
CA SER A 43 8.74 -4.12 0.21
C SER A 43 8.83 -4.48 1.68
N ASP A 44 9.89 -5.21 2.02
CA ASP A 44 10.24 -5.55 3.39
C ASP A 44 10.80 -4.36 4.18
N THR A 45 11.44 -3.40 3.50
CA THR A 45 12.37 -2.43 4.11
C THR A 45 12.07 -0.98 3.80
N VAL A 46 11.32 -0.70 2.73
CA VAL A 46 11.06 0.67 2.23
C VAL A 46 9.56 0.88 2.05
N PRO A 47 8.99 2.00 2.51
CA PRO A 47 7.57 2.27 2.34
C PRO A 47 7.27 2.65 0.89
N ILE A 48 6.03 2.46 0.46
CA ILE A 48 5.62 2.83 -0.90
C ILE A 48 5.78 4.34 -1.18
N SER A 49 5.62 5.19 -0.17
CA SER A 49 5.82 6.65 -0.25
C SER A 49 7.25 7.04 -0.59
N ALA A 50 8.23 6.20 -0.23
CA ALA A 50 9.64 6.39 -0.58
C ALA A 50 10.03 5.70 -1.89
N GLN A 51 9.24 4.73 -2.40
CA GLN A 51 9.51 4.05 -3.68
C GLN A 51 8.86 4.76 -4.88
N VAL A 52 7.68 5.35 -4.67
CA VAL A 52 6.94 6.11 -5.68
C VAL A 52 7.11 7.59 -5.36
N GLY A 53 7.59 8.38 -6.33
CA GLY A 53 7.77 9.83 -6.15
C GLY A 53 6.52 10.61 -6.49
N ALA A 54 5.94 10.35 -7.66
CA ALA A 54 4.74 11.03 -8.13
C ALA A 54 3.78 10.08 -8.86
N VAL A 55 2.50 10.41 -8.78
CA VAL A 55 1.40 9.69 -9.39
C VAL A 55 0.51 10.67 -10.13
N VAL A 56 0.38 10.46 -11.44
CA VAL A 56 -0.49 11.26 -12.29
C VAL A 56 -1.55 10.36 -12.92
N VAL A 57 -2.80 10.76 -12.86
CA VAL A 57 -3.91 10.08 -13.55
C VAL A 57 -4.51 11.06 -14.55
N ASP A 58 -4.51 10.69 -15.83
CA ASP A 58 -5.02 11.55 -16.89
C ASP A 58 -5.94 10.82 -17.90
N GLU A 59 -6.71 11.65 -18.60
CA GLU A 59 -7.66 11.28 -19.64
C GLU A 59 -7.13 11.77 -21.01
N ASP A 60 -7.23 10.90 -22.02
CA ASP A 60 -6.98 11.21 -23.43
C ASP A 60 -5.64 11.91 -23.71
N ASP A 61 -4.56 11.35 -23.17
CA ASP A 61 -3.18 11.84 -23.32
C ASP A 61 -2.95 13.23 -22.70
N GLY A 62 -3.55 13.48 -21.53
CA GLY A 62 -3.35 14.72 -20.77
C GLY A 62 -4.30 15.86 -21.14
N LYS A 63 -5.40 15.59 -21.85
CA LYS A 63 -6.45 16.61 -22.06
C LYS A 63 -7.11 17.02 -20.75
N ARG A 64 -7.19 16.08 -19.80
CA ARG A 64 -7.67 16.33 -18.44
C ARG A 64 -6.88 15.49 -17.46
N THR A 65 -6.35 16.14 -16.42
CA THR A 65 -5.65 15.49 -15.32
C THR A 65 -6.59 15.41 -14.12
N LEU A 66 -6.79 14.21 -13.60
CA LEU A 66 -7.67 13.95 -12.44
C LEU A 66 -6.90 13.97 -11.13
N LEU A 67 -5.64 13.53 -11.17
CA LEU A 67 -4.74 13.51 -10.03
C LEU A 67 -3.35 13.85 -10.55
N ASP A 68 -2.65 14.75 -9.86
CA ASP A 68 -1.23 15.02 -10.04
C ASP A 68 -0.67 15.28 -8.65
N GLU A 69 -0.21 14.22 -7.99
CA GLU A 69 0.21 14.27 -6.60
C GLU A 69 1.53 13.55 -6.39
N ILE A 70 2.32 14.07 -5.45
CA ILE A 70 3.45 13.31 -4.93
C ILE A 70 2.92 12.16 -4.06
N ALA A 71 3.59 11.00 -4.06
CA ALA A 71 3.08 9.83 -3.34
C ALA A 71 2.93 10.09 -1.84
N TYR A 72 3.82 10.91 -1.26
CA TYR A 72 3.72 11.34 0.14
C TYR A 72 2.48 12.22 0.41
N GLY A 73 2.06 13.04 -0.55
CA GLY A 73 0.82 13.82 -0.46
C GLY A 73 -0.40 12.91 -0.46
N LEU A 74 -0.43 11.96 -1.40
CA LEU A 74 -1.47 10.93 -1.47
C LEU A 74 -1.55 10.08 -0.19
N HIS A 75 -0.39 9.73 0.38
CA HIS A 75 -0.29 9.03 1.65
C HIS A 75 -0.91 9.81 2.80
N ASN A 76 -0.60 11.10 2.94
CA ASN A 76 -1.19 11.94 4.00
C ASN A 76 -2.71 12.07 3.86
N ILE A 77 -3.22 12.18 2.64
CA ILE A 77 -4.67 12.14 2.38
C ILE A 77 -5.25 10.82 2.89
N TYR A 78 -4.66 9.69 2.52
CA TYR A 78 -5.13 8.38 2.96
C TYR A 78 -5.08 8.22 4.49
N ARG A 79 -3.97 8.61 5.11
CA ARG A 79 -3.80 8.57 6.56
C ARG A 79 -4.87 9.39 7.27
N SER A 80 -5.22 10.57 6.75
CA SER A 80 -6.28 11.40 7.33
C SER A 80 -7.68 10.76 7.26
N LEU A 81 -7.92 9.93 6.24
CA LEU A 81 -9.22 9.27 6.02
C LEU A 81 -9.38 7.99 6.85
N TYR A 82 -8.33 7.19 6.99
CA TYR A 82 -8.42 5.85 7.58
C TYR A 82 -7.71 5.71 8.93
N GLY A 83 -6.80 6.63 9.26
CA GLY A 83 -5.99 6.58 10.47
C GLY A 83 -4.98 5.44 10.48
N ASP A 84 -4.40 5.21 11.65
CA ASP A 84 -3.38 4.19 11.85
C ASP A 84 -4.01 2.81 12.11
N ILE A 85 -3.45 1.77 11.52
CA ILE A 85 -3.77 0.37 11.81
C ILE A 85 -2.97 -0.13 13.01
N ARG A 86 -3.56 -1.07 13.76
CA ARG A 86 -2.95 -1.68 14.93
C ARG A 86 -3.00 -3.19 14.83
N GLU A 87 -1.86 -3.84 15.00
CA GLU A 87 -1.71 -5.28 14.89
C GLU A 87 -1.11 -5.84 16.17
N TRP A 88 -1.72 -6.88 16.71
CA TRP A 88 -1.18 -7.62 17.84
C TRP A 88 -0.52 -8.90 17.34
N VAL A 89 0.77 -9.02 17.59
CA VAL A 89 1.57 -10.21 17.30
C VAL A 89 1.99 -10.88 18.59
N VAL A 90 1.83 -12.20 18.66
CA VAL A 90 2.38 -13.04 19.73
C VAL A 90 3.40 -13.97 19.10
N GLY A 91 4.58 -14.07 19.70
CA GLY A 91 5.66 -14.87 19.12
C GLY A 91 6.69 -15.33 20.12
N VAL A 92 7.65 -16.12 19.62
CA VAL A 92 8.81 -16.60 20.38
C VAL A 92 10.05 -16.41 19.52
N VAL A 93 11.09 -15.79 20.07
CA VAL A 93 12.41 -15.69 19.44
C VAL A 93 13.22 -16.93 19.84
N ASN A 94 13.44 -17.85 18.90
CA ASN A 94 14.12 -19.13 19.14
C ASN A 94 15.63 -19.11 18.82
N SER A 95 16.11 -18.11 18.08
CA SER A 95 17.50 -18.03 17.60
C SER A 95 18.06 -16.61 17.64
N LYS A 96 17.84 -15.89 18.74
CA LYS A 96 18.23 -14.46 18.97
C LYS A 96 17.57 -13.44 18.06
N THR A 97 17.21 -13.76 16.82
CA THR A 97 16.44 -12.90 15.93
C THR A 97 15.23 -13.63 15.37
N ARG A 98 14.17 -12.88 15.05
CA ARG A 98 13.01 -13.38 14.34
C ARG A 98 12.39 -12.27 13.50
N ASP A 99 12.12 -12.57 12.25
CA ASP A 99 11.36 -11.68 11.38
C ASP A 99 9.86 -11.89 11.58
N VAL A 100 9.15 -10.78 11.64
CA VAL A 100 7.69 -10.69 11.73
C VAL A 100 7.23 -9.83 10.56
N TYR A 101 6.24 -10.33 9.82
CA TYR A 101 5.60 -9.60 8.75
C TYR A 101 4.30 -9.00 9.28
N ILE A 102 4.16 -7.69 9.11
CA ILE A 102 3.02 -6.90 9.56
C ILE A 102 2.34 -6.24 8.36
N ALA A 103 1.08 -5.85 8.50
CA ALA A 103 0.39 -5.08 7.50
C ALA A 103 0.92 -3.64 7.44
N ALA A 104 1.22 -2.98 8.55
CA ALA A 104 1.69 -1.59 8.52
C ALA A 104 3.02 -1.45 7.76
N GLY A 105 3.02 -0.64 6.71
CA GLY A 105 4.16 -0.45 5.81
C GLY A 105 4.93 0.85 6.05
N ASP A 106 4.28 1.86 6.65
CA ASP A 106 4.86 3.18 6.85
C ASP A 106 4.49 3.75 8.24
N HIS A 107 5.28 4.72 8.72
CA HIS A 107 5.22 5.33 10.06
C HIS A 107 5.06 4.33 11.22
N VAL A 108 5.78 3.20 11.16
CA VAL A 108 5.54 2.09 12.09
C VAL A 108 6.20 2.30 13.45
N GLY A 109 5.36 2.41 14.49
CA GLY A 109 5.72 2.25 15.89
C GLY A 109 5.51 0.82 16.39
N CYS A 110 6.23 0.44 17.45
CA CYS A 110 6.11 -0.86 18.08
C CYS A 110 6.25 -0.76 19.60
N GLY A 111 5.39 -1.47 20.33
CA GLY A 111 5.57 -1.78 21.74
C GLY A 111 5.69 -3.29 21.93
N ILE A 112 6.79 -3.74 22.52
CA ILE A 112 7.06 -5.17 22.78
C ILE A 112 7.14 -5.40 24.28
N VAL A 113 6.45 -6.44 24.74
CA VAL A 113 6.47 -6.91 26.13
C VAL A 113 6.95 -8.35 26.17
N ASN A 114 7.96 -8.60 27.00
CA ASN A 114 8.40 -9.95 27.32
C ASN A 114 7.36 -10.68 28.16
N THR A 115 7.02 -11.91 27.78
CA THR A 115 6.11 -12.79 28.55
C THR A 115 6.83 -13.97 29.19
N THR A 116 8.15 -14.09 28.99
CA THR A 116 9.00 -15.14 29.58
C THR A 116 9.58 -14.66 30.92
N PRO A 117 9.50 -15.48 31.99
CA PRO A 117 10.16 -15.16 33.26
C PRO A 117 11.67 -14.93 33.09
N GLY A 118 12.21 -13.94 33.80
CA GLY A 118 13.63 -13.56 33.78
C GLY A 118 13.91 -12.21 33.13
N VAL A 119 15.18 -11.79 33.16
CA VAL A 119 15.64 -10.55 32.50
C VAL A 119 15.97 -10.90 31.05
N HIS A 120 15.10 -10.45 30.13
CA HIS A 120 15.30 -10.57 28.70
C HIS A 120 15.17 -9.19 28.09
N GLU A 121 16.12 -8.82 27.24
CA GLU A 121 16.08 -7.55 26.51
C GLU A 121 15.62 -7.82 25.08
N PHE A 122 14.78 -6.92 24.57
CA PHE A 122 14.39 -6.91 23.17
C PHE A 122 15.01 -5.70 22.49
N HIS A 123 15.67 -5.94 21.35
CA HIS A 123 16.09 -4.90 20.45
C HIS A 123 15.16 -4.89 19.24
N TYR A 124 14.70 -3.70 18.90
CA TYR A 124 13.86 -3.41 17.75
C TYR A 124 14.54 -2.33 16.93
N ILE A 125 14.83 -2.62 15.67
CA ILE A 125 15.25 -1.61 14.71
C ILE A 125 13.99 -1.06 14.05
N ILE A 126 13.80 0.25 14.14
CA ILE A 126 12.78 0.93 13.36
C ILE A 126 13.25 0.90 11.91
N SER A 127 12.73 -0.06 11.15
CA SER A 127 12.77 -0.05 9.70
C SER A 127 11.37 0.25 9.18
N GLU A 128 11.29 0.84 7.98
CA GLU A 128 10.03 0.97 7.27
C GLU A 128 9.74 -0.32 6.47
N GLY A 129 8.68 -0.35 5.67
CA GLY A 129 8.24 -1.55 4.95
C GLY A 129 7.47 -2.53 5.85
N CYS A 130 7.20 -3.75 5.37
CA CYS A 130 6.31 -4.69 6.05
C CYS A 130 7.03 -5.70 6.98
N LYS A 131 8.36 -5.72 7.03
CA LYS A 131 9.14 -6.70 7.82
C LYS A 131 9.77 -6.07 9.05
N ARG A 132 9.65 -6.73 10.19
CA ARG A 132 10.28 -6.33 11.47
C ARG A 132 11.14 -7.44 12.03
N THR A 133 12.40 -7.13 12.27
CA THR A 133 13.32 -8.04 12.94
C THR A 133 13.31 -7.76 14.44
N ILE A 134 12.80 -8.71 15.20
CA ILE A 134 12.80 -8.69 16.67
C ILE A 134 14.02 -9.47 17.13
N THR A 135 14.88 -8.83 17.92
CA THR A 135 16.08 -9.46 18.48
C THR A 135 15.93 -9.63 19.99
N SER A 136 16.30 -10.78 20.53
CA SER A 136 16.36 -11.05 21.98
C SER A 136 17.76 -11.48 22.38
N THR A 137 18.17 -11.10 23.60
CA THR A 137 19.46 -11.49 24.19
C THR A 137 19.56 -12.98 24.50
N ASN A 138 18.41 -13.66 24.68
CA ASN A 138 18.33 -15.09 24.99
C ASN A 138 17.65 -15.89 23.86
N THR A 139 17.90 -17.19 23.87
CA THR A 139 17.13 -18.15 23.05
C THR A 139 15.87 -18.54 23.79
N LEU A 140 14.73 -18.61 23.08
CA LEU A 140 13.40 -18.99 23.57
C LEU A 140 12.69 -17.92 24.41
N THR A 141 12.71 -16.67 23.94
CA THR A 141 11.99 -15.57 24.59
C THR A 141 10.64 -15.34 23.90
N ALA A 142 9.55 -15.62 24.60
CA ALA A 142 8.19 -15.27 24.19
C ALA A 142 7.90 -13.77 24.37
N PHE A 143 7.12 -13.21 23.44
CA PHE A 143 6.74 -11.81 23.46
C PHE A 143 5.30 -11.59 22.99
N ASN A 144 4.73 -10.49 23.48
CA ASN A 144 3.55 -9.84 22.91
C ASN A 144 3.99 -8.49 22.34
N ALA A 145 3.69 -8.25 21.06
CA ALA A 145 4.01 -6.99 20.39
C ALA A 145 2.75 -6.36 19.84
N VAL A 146 2.65 -5.03 19.98
CA VAL A 146 1.66 -4.22 19.29
C VAL A 146 2.38 -3.34 18.30
N PHE A 147 2.08 -3.52 17.02
CA PHE A 147 2.54 -2.65 15.95
C PHE A 147 1.45 -1.64 15.61
N VAL A 148 1.85 -0.40 15.39
CA VAL A 148 0.97 0.68 14.96
C VAL A 148 1.62 1.37 13.78
N GLY A 149 0.88 1.64 12.73
CA GLY A 149 1.38 2.40 11.59
C GLY A 149 0.30 2.58 10.54
N ASP A 150 0.66 2.93 9.33
CA ASP A 150 -0.28 3.17 8.25
C ASP A 150 0.15 2.44 6.96
N CYS A 151 -0.53 2.71 5.85
CA CYS A 151 -0.27 2.10 4.54
C CYS A 151 -0.24 0.56 4.59
N PRO A 152 -1.38 -0.10 4.86
CA PRO A 152 -1.44 -1.55 4.95
C PRO A 152 -0.90 -2.20 3.67
N HIS A 153 0.02 -3.15 3.84
CA HIS A 153 0.75 -3.87 2.81
C HIS A 153 1.48 -2.97 1.81
N ASN A 154 1.93 -1.79 2.24
CA ASN A 154 2.54 -0.78 1.38
C ASN A 154 1.65 -0.46 0.17
N THR A 155 0.36 -0.19 0.44
CA THR A 155 -0.61 0.18 -0.59
C THR A 155 -1.06 1.64 -0.45
N LEU A 156 -1.17 2.32 -1.60
CA LEU A 156 -1.71 3.68 -1.72
C LEU A 156 -2.89 3.68 -2.69
N PRO A 157 -4.12 3.85 -2.18
CA PRO A 157 -5.28 3.96 -3.05
C PRO A 157 -5.50 5.39 -3.53
N VAL A 158 -5.80 5.53 -4.81
CA VAL A 158 -6.45 6.70 -5.40
C VAL A 158 -7.95 6.43 -5.44
N LEU A 159 -8.71 7.21 -4.69
CA LEU A 159 -10.16 7.08 -4.58
C LEU A 159 -10.84 8.01 -5.60
N PHE A 160 -11.69 7.47 -6.46
CA PHE A 160 -12.46 8.27 -7.41
C PHE A 160 -13.86 8.52 -6.88
N GLY A 161 -14.17 9.81 -6.63
CA GLY A 161 -15.44 10.23 -6.08
C GLY A 161 -15.78 9.57 -4.75
N ARG A 162 -17.07 9.58 -4.41
CA ARG A 162 -17.58 8.99 -3.18
C ARG A 162 -17.66 7.47 -3.28
N GLN A 163 -17.02 6.78 -2.34
CA GLN A 163 -16.87 5.32 -2.39
C GLN A 163 -18.19 4.55 -2.17
N ASP A 164 -19.22 5.22 -1.65
CA ASP A 164 -20.58 4.72 -1.42
C ASP A 164 -21.55 5.00 -2.59
N ILE A 165 -21.17 5.86 -3.55
CA ILE A 165 -22.04 6.30 -4.66
C ILE A 165 -21.40 5.91 -6.00
N PRO A 166 -21.88 4.83 -6.66
CA PRO A 166 -21.35 4.37 -7.95
C PRO A 166 -21.34 5.41 -9.07
N GLU A 167 -22.28 6.35 -9.02
CA GLU A 167 -22.43 7.43 -10.01
C GLU A 167 -21.32 8.47 -9.93
N ASP A 168 -20.65 8.59 -8.77
CA ASP A 168 -19.54 9.53 -8.56
C ASP A 168 -18.19 8.93 -8.99
N TRP A 169 -18.15 7.63 -9.32
CA TRP A 169 -16.91 6.95 -9.71
C TRP A 169 -16.41 7.41 -11.07
N TRP A 170 -15.15 7.14 -11.37
CA TRP A 170 -14.54 7.57 -12.62
C TRP A 170 -15.09 6.75 -13.80
N ASP A 171 -15.98 7.36 -14.58
CA ASP A 171 -16.55 6.76 -15.79
C ASP A 171 -15.56 6.84 -16.96
N VAL A 172 -14.75 5.80 -17.08
CA VAL A 172 -13.78 5.64 -18.17
C VAL A 172 -14.40 5.09 -19.47
N THR A 173 -15.68 4.71 -19.47
CA THR A 173 -16.33 4.02 -20.61
C THR A 173 -16.48 4.87 -21.87
N ARG A 174 -16.38 6.19 -21.69
CA ARG A 174 -16.48 7.18 -22.75
C ARG A 174 -15.12 7.73 -23.20
N LEU A 175 -14.04 7.34 -22.51
CA LEU A 175 -12.71 7.83 -22.80
C LEU A 175 -12.06 6.99 -23.91
N GLY A 176 -11.28 7.65 -24.77
CA GLY A 176 -10.44 6.94 -25.73
C GLY A 176 -9.25 6.29 -25.02
N LYS A 177 -8.67 6.99 -24.04
CA LYS A 177 -7.58 6.48 -23.21
C LYS A 177 -7.71 6.96 -21.76
N ALA A 178 -7.51 6.04 -20.84
CA ALA A 178 -7.26 6.33 -19.44
C ALA A 178 -5.85 5.82 -19.10
N ARG A 179 -5.04 6.61 -18.40
CA ARG A 179 -3.70 6.16 -18.00
C ARG A 179 -3.32 6.67 -16.62
N ILE A 180 -2.43 5.90 -16.00
CA ILE A 180 -1.68 6.31 -14.83
C ILE A 180 -0.20 6.42 -15.18
N ILE A 181 0.44 7.49 -14.72
CA ILE A 181 1.86 7.74 -14.84
C ILE A 181 2.45 7.64 -13.44
N ILE A 182 3.42 6.74 -13.28
CA ILE A 182 4.09 6.50 -12.00
C ILE A 182 5.54 6.86 -12.17
N THR A 183 6.02 7.84 -11.40
CA THR A 183 7.42 8.26 -11.41
C THR A 183 8.09 7.71 -10.15
N PRO A 184 8.97 6.71 -10.24
CA PRO A 184 9.70 6.19 -9.09
C PRO A 184 10.67 7.22 -8.52
N THR A 185 10.97 7.12 -7.23
CA THR A 185 12.04 7.91 -6.59
C THR A 185 13.43 7.37 -6.96
N ALA A 186 14.48 8.05 -6.48
CA ALA A 186 15.85 7.56 -6.57
C ALA A 186 16.20 6.48 -5.52
N SER A 187 15.43 6.40 -4.44
CA SER A 187 15.71 5.52 -3.28
C SER A 187 14.79 4.30 -3.32
N LEU A 188 15.09 3.38 -4.22
CA LEU A 188 14.29 2.18 -4.44
C LEU A 188 14.84 1.01 -3.62
N ASP A 189 13.93 0.18 -3.12
CA ASP A 189 14.30 -1.13 -2.59
C ASP A 189 14.69 -2.07 -3.74
N THR A 190 15.61 -3.01 -3.47
CA THR A 190 16.11 -3.91 -4.51
C THR A 190 15.13 -5.06 -4.71
N GLY A 191 14.60 -5.19 -5.93
CA GLY A 191 13.77 -6.34 -6.32
C GLY A 191 12.32 -6.30 -5.87
N THR A 192 11.85 -5.16 -5.36
CA THR A 192 10.42 -4.96 -5.07
C THR A 192 9.71 -4.41 -6.30
N ASP A 193 8.60 -5.05 -6.69
CA ASP A 193 7.78 -4.59 -7.81
C ASP A 193 6.66 -3.65 -7.35
N VAL A 194 6.38 -2.64 -8.18
CA VAL A 194 5.19 -1.80 -8.07
C VAL A 194 4.08 -2.37 -8.94
N SER A 195 2.91 -2.56 -8.36
CA SER A 195 1.72 -3.10 -9.01
C SER A 195 0.61 -2.05 -9.07
N VAL A 196 -0.08 -1.99 -10.21
CA VAL A 196 -1.25 -1.14 -10.44
C VAL A 196 -2.48 -2.04 -10.45
N ILE A 197 -3.32 -1.86 -9.44
CA ILE A 197 -4.52 -2.66 -9.24
C ILE A 197 -5.74 -1.75 -9.39
N THR A 198 -6.75 -2.18 -10.14
CA THR A 198 -8.01 -1.44 -10.25
C THR A 198 -9.12 -2.17 -9.52
N GLN A 199 -10.06 -1.42 -8.97
CA GLN A 199 -11.36 -1.93 -8.56
C GLN A 199 -12.45 -1.31 -9.44
N ARG A 200 -13.17 -2.14 -10.18
CA ARG A 200 -14.16 -1.76 -11.20
C ARG A 200 -15.53 -2.33 -10.90
N LEU A 201 -16.58 -1.69 -11.41
CA LEU A 201 -17.95 -2.19 -11.31
C LEU A 201 -18.31 -3.07 -12.50
N ALA A 202 -18.36 -4.38 -12.28
CA ALA A 202 -18.90 -5.31 -13.27
C ALA A 202 -20.42 -5.41 -13.10
N ARG A 203 -21.18 -4.98 -14.11
CA ARG A 203 -22.65 -5.11 -14.14
C ARG A 203 -23.07 -6.48 -14.68
N TYR A 204 -24.21 -6.99 -14.20
CA TYR A 204 -24.82 -8.23 -14.71
C TYR A 204 -25.44 -8.06 -16.10
#